data_AF-R5BHL8-F1
#
_entry.id   AF-R5BHL8-F1
#
_cell.length_a   1.000
_cell.length_b   1.000
_cell.length_c   1.000
_cell.angle_alpha   90.00
_cell.angle_beta   90.00
_cell.angle_gamma   90.00
#
_symmetry.space_group_name_H-M   'P 1'
#
loop_
_entity.id
_entity.type
_entity.pdbx_description
1 polymer ?
#
loop_
_entity_poly.entity_id
_entity_poly.type
_entity_poly.pdbx_seq_one_letter_code
_entity_poly.pdbx_strand_id
1 'polypeptide(L)'
;MTKGAIHKLNEKQVKYCKTMSAVIAIDRKNGAKEQYEKDTGKLRGYLECLMQMGIITEVEMRALYLWFFAENRSERSGRDGTEVQKIEL
;
A
#
# COMPACT_ATOMS: atom_id res chain seq x y z
N MET A 1 15.78 -2.10 -4.35
CA MET A 1 15.57 -2.11 -2.87
C MET A 1 14.23 -2.70 -2.48
N THR A 2 13.11 -2.17 -2.98
CA THR A 2 11.77 -2.56 -2.50
C THR A 2 11.43 -4.04 -2.69
N LYS A 3 11.82 -4.67 -3.82
CA LYS A 3 11.60 -6.12 -4.01
C LYS A 3 12.25 -6.97 -2.91
N GLY A 4 13.47 -6.62 -2.49
CA GLY A 4 14.17 -7.30 -1.40
C GLY A 4 13.45 -7.15 -0.06
N ALA A 5 12.94 -5.95 0.24
CA ALA A 5 12.17 -5.69 1.46
C ALA A 5 10.83 -6.46 1.47
N ILE A 6 10.16 -6.57 0.32
CA ILE A 6 8.91 -7.35 0.19
C ILE A 6 9.17 -8.84 0.47
N HIS A 7 10.30 -9.39 0.02
CA HIS A 7 10.65 -10.79 0.28
C HIS A 7 10.96 -11.11 1.75
N LYS A 8 11.22 -10.09 2.59
CA LYS A 8 11.37 -10.27 4.05
C LYS A 8 10.02 -10.41 4.77
N LEU A 9 8.94 -9.97 4.11
CA LEU A 9 7.59 -10.08 4.64
C LEU A 9 7.03 -11.47 4.33
N ASN A 10 6.37 -12.08 5.31
CA ASN A 10 5.56 -13.26 5.07
C ASN A 10 4.27 -12.92 4.32
N GLU A 11 3.57 -13.93 3.81
CA GLU A 11 2.36 -13.76 3.01
C GLU A 11 1.27 -12.95 3.72
N LYS A 12 1.10 -13.14 5.03
CA LYS A 12 0.10 -12.40 5.82
C LYS A 12 0.46 -10.92 5.91
N GLN A 13 1.74 -10.62 6.12
CA GLN A 13 2.25 -9.24 6.18
C GLN A 13 2.12 -8.53 4.84
N VAL A 14 2.47 -9.20 3.74
CA VAL A 14 2.28 -8.66 2.38
C VAL A 14 0.80 -8.41 2.10
N LYS A 15 -0.07 -9.40 2.41
CA LYS A 15 -1.52 -9.29 2.21
C LYS A 15 -2.10 -8.10 2.98
N TYR A 16 -1.70 -7.92 4.24
CA TYR A 16 -2.15 -6.78 5.04
C TYR A 16 -1.76 -5.44 4.40
N CYS A 17 -0.51 -5.28 3.97
CA CYS A 17 -0.06 -4.03 3.36
C CYS A 17 -0.80 -3.72 2.04
N LYS A 18 -1.08 -4.75 1.21
CA LYS A 18 -1.89 -4.60 -0.01
C LYS A 18 -3.33 -4.20 0.30
N THR A 19 -3.96 -4.85 1.29
CA THR A 19 -5.32 -4.49 1.72
C THR A 19 -5.39 -3.04 2.20
N MET A 20 -4.45 -2.62 3.05
CA MET A 20 -4.38 -1.25 3.52
C MET A 20 -4.18 -0.26 2.36
N SER A 21 -3.31 -0.59 1.40
CA SER A 21 -3.12 0.22 0.19
C SER A 21 -4.44 0.45 -0.56
N ALA A 22 -5.22 -0.62 -0.77
CA ALA A 22 -6.50 -0.54 -1.46
C ALA A 22 -7.55 0.28 -0.68
N VAL A 23 -7.63 0.10 0.64
CA VAL A 23 -8.54 0.89 1.50
C VAL A 23 -8.20 2.39 1.42
N ILE A 24 -6.92 2.73 1.55
CA ILE A 24 -6.45 4.13 1.45
C ILE A 24 -6.79 4.73 0.09
N ALA A 25 -6.71 3.95 -1.00
CA ALA A 25 -7.09 4.39 -2.34
C ALA A 25 -8.60 4.71 -2.43
N ILE A 26 -9.43 3.85 -1.86
CA ILE A 26 -10.88 4.02 -1.81
C ILE A 26 -11.25 5.28 -1.00
N ASP A 27 -10.67 5.46 0.19
CA ASP A 27 -10.94 6.64 1.02
C ASP A 27 -10.54 7.93 0.32
N ARG A 28 -9.39 7.91 -0.35
CA ARG A 28 -8.90 9.04 -1.14
C ARG A 28 -9.87 9.37 -2.29
N LYS A 29 -10.36 8.35 -3.00
CA LYS A 29 -11.31 8.50 -4.12
C LYS A 29 -12.65 9.05 -3.63
N ASN A 30 -13.09 8.63 -2.44
CA ASN A 30 -14.35 9.06 -1.83
C ASN A 30 -14.24 10.42 -1.12
N GLY A 31 -13.06 11.02 -1.03
CA GLY A 31 -12.84 12.28 -0.31
C GLY A 31 -13.00 12.16 1.21
N ALA A 32 -12.93 10.94 1.76
CA ALA A 32 -13.09 10.65 3.18
C ALA A 32 -11.81 11.00 3.97
N LYS A 33 -11.53 12.30 4.13
CA LYS A 33 -10.24 12.81 4.64
C LYS A 33 -9.82 12.21 5.99
N GLU A 34 -10.72 12.17 6.97
CA GLU A 34 -10.41 11.63 8.31
C GLU A 34 -10.06 10.14 8.27
N GLN A 35 -10.84 9.36 7.50
CA GLN A 35 -10.63 7.93 7.35
C GLN A 35 -9.34 7.64 6.58
N TYR A 36 -9.07 8.41 5.52
CA TYR A 36 -7.81 8.38 4.79
C TYR A 36 -6.59 8.64 5.70
N GLU A 37 -6.65 9.67 6.55
CA GLU A 37 -5.58 9.99 7.50
C GLU A 37 -5.38 8.86 8.51
N LYS A 38 -6.48 8.31 9.04
CA LYS A 38 -6.46 7.18 9.98
C LYS A 38 -5.85 5.92 9.36
N ASP A 39 -6.26 5.54 8.16
CA ASP A 39 -5.79 4.32 7.51
C ASP A 39 -4.36 4.45 6.97
N THR A 40 -3.99 5.66 6.55
CA THR A 40 -2.58 6.03 6.30
C THR A 40 -1.72 5.82 7.55
N GLY A 41 -2.20 6.30 8.71
CA GLY A 41 -1.54 6.11 10.00
C GLY A 41 -1.40 4.64 10.39
N LYS A 42 -2.42 3.81 10.15
CA LYS A 42 -2.36 2.36 10.41
C LYS A 42 -1.30 1.66 9.57
N LEU A 43 -1.22 1.94 8.26
CA LEU A 43 -0.19 1.35 7.40
C LEU A 43 1.20 1.74 7.87
N ARG A 44 1.41 3.02 8.21
CA ARG A 44 2.68 3.50 8.75
C ARG A 44 3.04 2.79 10.05
N GLY A 45 2.14 2.77 11.03
CA GLY A 45 2.38 2.13 12.33
C GLY A 45 2.66 0.63 12.21
N TYR A 46 2.00 -0.05 11.26
CA TYR A 46 2.29 -1.46 10.98
C TYR A 46 3.73 -1.68 10.50
N LEU A 47 4.20 -0.86 9.56
CA LEU A 47 5.58 -0.97 9.06
C LEU A 47 6.61 -0.56 10.11
N GLU A 48 6.29 0.41 10.97
CA GLU A 48 7.11 0.78 12.13
C GLU A 48 7.23 -0.39 13.13
N CYS A 49 6.16 -1.15 13.38
CA CYS A 49 6.22 -2.37 14.17
C CYS A 49 7.17 -3.41 13.56
N LEU A 50 7.09 -3.65 12.25
CA LEU A 50 7.99 -4.60 11.57
C LEU A 50 9.46 -4.16 11.65
N MET A 51 9.70 -2.85 11.62
CA MET A 51 11.03 -2.28 11.83
C MET A 51 11.52 -2.50 13.27
N GLN A 52 10.68 -2.23 14.27
CA GLN A 52 11.02 -2.46 15.68
C GLN A 52 11.26 -3.93 16.01
N MET A 53 10.60 -4.84 15.29
CA MET A 53 10.85 -6.29 15.37
C MET A 53 12.12 -6.74 14.65
N GLY A 54 12.84 -5.83 13.98
CA GLY A 54 14.06 -6.15 13.23
C GLY A 54 13.84 -6.93 11.93
N ILE A 55 12.60 -7.03 11.44
CA ILE A 55 12.27 -7.74 10.19
C ILE A 55 12.73 -6.92 8.99
N ILE A 56 12.54 -5.60 9.06
CA ILE A 56 12.96 -4.65 8.03
C ILE A 56 13.78 -3.52 8.66
N THR A 57 14.63 -2.90 7.87
CA THR A 57 15.38 -1.70 8.28
C THR A 57 14.53 -0.43 8.15
N GLU A 58 14.96 0.68 8.75
CA GLU A 58 14.27 1.96 8.60
C GLU A 58 14.17 2.42 7.13
N VAL A 59 15.23 2.22 6.35
CA VAL A 59 15.25 2.54 4.91
C VAL A 59 14.22 1.70 4.16
N GLU A 60 14.10 0.41 4.50
CA GLU A 60 13.12 -0.49 3.91
C GLU A 60 11.69 -0.15 4.33
N MET A 61 11.47 0.27 5.59
CA MET A 61 10.19 0.76 6.08
C MET A 61 9.71 1.94 5.24
N ARG A 62 10.56 2.97 5.05
CA ARG A 62 10.26 4.14 4.23
C ARG A 62 9.99 3.76 2.76
N ALA A 63 10.79 2.84 2.21
CA ALA A 63 10.64 2.37 0.83
C ALA A 63 9.34 1.58 0.62
N LEU A 64 8.98 0.70 1.55
CA LEU A 64 7.73 -0.06 1.52
C LEU A 64 6.53 0.87 1.67
N TYR A 65 6.58 1.80 2.62
CA TYR A 65 5.53 2.81 2.80
C TYR A 65 5.29 3.57 1.49
N LEU A 66 6.35 4.10 0.87
CA LEU A 66 6.26 4.78 -0.42
C LEU A 66 5.75 3.86 -1.53
N TRP A 67 6.11 2.58 -1.54
CA TRP A 67 5.69 1.65 -2.59
C TRP A 67 4.19 1.35 -2.52
N PHE A 68 3.68 0.98 -1.36
CA PHE A 68 2.24 0.80 -1.15
C PHE A 68 1.47 2.12 -1.37
N PHE A 69 2.05 3.27 -1.00
CA PHE A 69 1.47 4.57 -1.36
C PHE A 69 1.59 4.95 -2.85
N ALA A 70 2.57 4.43 -3.57
CA ALA A 70 2.85 4.77 -4.97
C ALA A 70 2.06 3.91 -5.95
N GLU A 71 1.72 2.66 -5.61
CA GLU A 71 0.72 1.91 -6.36
C GLU A 71 -0.58 2.72 -6.47
N ASN A 72 -0.95 3.45 -5.41
CA ASN A 72 -2.06 4.42 -5.38
C ASN A 72 -1.85 5.71 -6.21
N ARG A 73 -0.69 5.90 -6.85
CA ARG A 73 -0.46 6.99 -7.83
C ARG A 73 -0.53 6.52 -9.28
N SER A 74 -0.33 5.23 -9.55
CA SER A 74 -0.34 4.71 -10.93
C SER A 74 -1.72 4.78 -11.58
N GLU A 75 -2.80 4.85 -10.79
CA GLU A 75 -4.16 5.13 -11.31
C GLU A 75 -4.32 6.55 -11.87
N ARG A 76 -3.34 7.45 -11.72
CA ARG A 76 -3.34 8.79 -12.34
C ARG A 76 -2.64 8.86 -13.70
N SER A 77 -1.97 7.80 -14.15
CA SER A 77 -1.35 7.74 -15.48
C SER A 77 -2.01 6.65 -16.33
N GLY A 78 -3.29 6.87 -16.61
CA GLY A 78 -4.15 5.93 -17.34
C GLY A 78 -5.46 6.56 -17.79
N ARG A 79 -5.38 7.76 -18.38
CA ARG A 79 -6.35 8.20 -19.39
C ARG A 79 -5.60 8.46 -20.68
N ASP A 80 -5.17 7.37 -21.29
CA ASP A 80 -5.52 7.14 -22.68
C ASP A 80 -6.01 5.68 -22.82
N GLY A 81 -7.10 5.53 -23.58
CA GLY A 81 -7.76 4.33 -24.11
C GLY A 81 -7.69 2.95 -23.42
N THR A 82 -8.90 2.36 -23.25
CA THR A 82 -9.22 0.90 -23.40
C THR A 82 -8.67 -0.08 -22.33
N GLU A 83 -9.35 -1.09 -21.80
CA GLU A 83 -10.58 -1.83 -22.15
C GLU A 83 -11.02 -2.58 -20.87
N VAL A 84 -12.32 -2.57 -20.57
CA VAL A 84 -12.89 -3.27 -19.41
C VAL A 84 -13.01 -4.75 -19.73
N GLN A 85 -12.14 -5.60 -19.18
CA GLN A 85 -12.35 -7.04 -19.22
C GLN A 85 -13.50 -7.41 -18.29
N LYS A 86 -14.57 -7.93 -18.90
CA LYS A 86 -15.74 -8.54 -18.26
C LYS A 86 -15.30 -9.70 -17.37
N ILE A 87 -15.80 -9.73 -16.14
CA ILE A 87 -15.82 -10.94 -15.32
C ILE A 87 -17.22 -11.52 -15.50
N GLU A 88 -17.31 -12.68 -16.16
CA GLU A 88 -18.55 -13.46 -16.27
C GLU A 88 -18.89 -14.09 -14.91
N LEU A 89 -20.19 -14.06 -14.58
CA LEU A 89 -20.83 -14.76 -13.46
C LEU A 89 -21.08 -16.23 -13.83
#